data_AF-A0A518VCH4-F1
#
_entry.id   AF-A0A518VCH4-F1
#
_cell.length_a   1.000
_cell.length_b   1.000
_cell.length_c   1.000
_cell.angle_alpha   90.00
_cell.angle_beta   90.00
_cell.angle_gamma   90.00
#
_symmetry.space_group_name_H-M   'P 1'
#
loop_
_entity.id
_entity.type
_entity.pdbx_description
1 polymer ?
#
loop_
_entity_poly.entity_id
_entity_poly.type
_entity_poly.pdbx_seq_one_letter_code
_entity_poly.pdbx_strand_id
1 'polypeptide(L)'
;MIYSEYQELQVHLRQEINIKRKSQGLKLNKLAELLGIDNVTTLTRILKPSDSVDRKFNVEMIDSITSILKLPEGYFYPWFLGELRRKTKKNESGTFIEGKTKDFIKRCLDISLYSIVSELIEEVINEKNTKVIFDLAEEIFSHAEVKYPYDPSTVNYNQPEYTHALYLYQLISEKEKSFSPQLAVCYLRIFYLLRFDPQQVHERFVLMKNFIRFMPEDEQLVAYERACAYYKMYYNWDKLYESSVALENLAKGKNEDKFGFSLVSKGFALNGLHRFNEALEVINEYKNIDLFEDQAKINQLITHIHLGDMTKADELIEIALKNPSPTRESTLAIVLEKYSETSQLDPALKLIEKCNQHLNLDKDDKTHLAFKIMKFKRAEGLIHIQNDMYDKGINRILEAAEIAINLDLTPEFGELVALLSQNIEYANKEQKNKLYDLYKKR
;
A
#
# COMPACT_ATOMS: atom_id res chain seq x y z
N MET A 1 26.94 -33.02 -4.06
CA MET A 1 25.84 -33.98 -3.85
C MET A 1 24.46 -33.39 -4.21
N ILE A 2 24.39 -32.26 -4.96
CA ILE A 2 23.12 -31.53 -5.23
C ILE A 2 22.63 -31.73 -6.70
N TYR A 3 23.47 -32.31 -7.58
CA TYR A 3 23.13 -32.53 -9.00
C TYR A 3 22.15 -33.69 -9.22
N SER A 4 22.16 -34.69 -8.32
CA SER A 4 21.34 -35.89 -8.45
C SER A 4 19.86 -35.57 -8.29
N GLU A 5 19.50 -34.65 -7.38
CA GLU A 5 18.10 -34.39 -7.03
C GLU A 5 17.25 -33.90 -8.22
N TYR A 6 17.64 -32.86 -8.97
CA TYR A 6 16.75 -32.35 -10.04
C TYR A 6 16.63 -33.23 -11.27
N GLN A 7 17.69 -33.99 -11.61
CA GLN A 7 17.58 -35.00 -12.67
C GLN A 7 16.74 -36.18 -12.21
N GLU A 8 16.87 -36.59 -10.95
CA GLU A 8 15.99 -37.57 -10.33
C GLU A 8 14.54 -37.08 -10.36
N LEU A 9 14.25 -35.81 -10.02
CA LEU A 9 12.91 -35.23 -10.12
C LEU A 9 12.35 -35.30 -11.55
N GLN A 10 13.16 -35.01 -12.58
CA GLN A 10 12.77 -35.17 -13.98
C GLN A 10 12.43 -36.63 -14.34
N VAL A 11 13.24 -37.59 -13.87
CA VAL A 11 13.02 -39.01 -14.10
C VAL A 11 11.76 -39.48 -13.36
N HIS A 12 11.60 -39.10 -12.10
CA HIS A 12 10.43 -39.41 -11.27
C HIS A 12 9.15 -38.86 -11.88
N LEU A 13 9.13 -37.60 -12.35
CA LEU A 13 7.98 -37.02 -13.03
C LEU A 13 7.51 -37.90 -14.20
N ARG A 14 8.45 -38.32 -15.06
CA ARG A 14 8.14 -39.16 -16.23
C ARG A 14 7.70 -40.57 -15.83
N GLN A 15 8.31 -41.16 -14.80
CA GLN A 15 7.92 -42.46 -14.27
C GLN A 15 6.50 -42.41 -13.69
N GLU A 16 6.20 -41.40 -12.88
CA GLU A 16 4.91 -41.28 -12.21
C GLU A 16 3.79 -41.03 -13.21
N ILE A 17 3.99 -40.16 -14.20
CA ILE A 17 3.02 -39.99 -15.30
C ILE A 17 2.77 -41.33 -16.00
N ASN A 18 3.81 -42.12 -16.27
CA ASN A 18 3.65 -43.43 -16.90
C ASN A 18 2.93 -44.44 -16.00
N ILE A 19 3.19 -44.43 -14.69
CA ILE A 19 2.51 -45.29 -13.71
C ILE A 19 1.02 -44.95 -13.69
N LYS A 20 0.65 -43.68 -13.47
CA LYS A 20 -0.75 -43.23 -13.38
C LYS A 20 -1.51 -43.46 -14.67
N ARG A 21 -0.88 -43.17 -15.81
CA ARG A 21 -1.46 -43.44 -17.14
C ARG A 21 -1.75 -44.93 -17.31
N LYS A 22 -0.79 -45.81 -17.00
CA LYS A 22 -0.94 -47.26 -17.17
C LYS A 22 -1.98 -47.84 -16.21
N SER A 23 -2.03 -47.38 -14.95
CA SER A 23 -3.03 -47.85 -13.98
C SER A 23 -4.47 -47.52 -14.40
N GLN A 24 -4.66 -46.49 -15.23
CA GLN A 24 -5.96 -46.12 -15.80
C GLN A 24 -6.23 -46.73 -17.19
N GLY A 25 -5.35 -47.61 -17.69
CA GLY A 25 -5.49 -48.21 -19.03
C GLY A 25 -5.31 -47.22 -20.19
N LEU A 26 -4.87 -45.99 -19.94
CA LEU A 26 -4.75 -44.96 -20.97
C LEU A 26 -3.53 -45.24 -21.86
N LYS A 27 -3.73 -45.54 -23.15
CA LYS A 27 -2.61 -45.77 -24.10
C LYS A 27 -1.90 -44.45 -24.44
N LEU A 28 -0.61 -44.52 -24.76
CA LEU A 28 0.22 -43.34 -25.05
C LEU A 28 -0.29 -42.55 -26.26
N ASN A 29 -0.77 -43.25 -27.28
CA ASN A 29 -1.34 -42.67 -28.50
C ASN A 29 -2.58 -41.84 -28.17
N LYS A 30 -3.43 -42.35 -27.26
CA LYS A 30 -4.63 -41.64 -26.82
C LYS A 30 -4.29 -40.44 -25.94
N LEU A 31 -3.26 -40.54 -25.09
CA LEU A 31 -2.76 -39.38 -24.35
C LEU A 31 -2.22 -38.29 -25.29
N ALA A 32 -1.49 -38.65 -26.36
CA ALA A 32 -1.02 -37.70 -27.37
C ALA A 32 -2.19 -36.98 -28.05
N GLU A 33 -3.22 -37.74 -28.47
CA GLU A 33 -4.45 -37.19 -29.05
C GLU A 33 -5.15 -36.20 -28.10
N LEU A 34 -5.31 -36.56 -26.81
CA LEU A 34 -5.95 -35.70 -25.81
C LEU A 34 -5.14 -34.43 -25.48
N LEU A 35 -3.83 -34.47 -25.66
CA LEU A 35 -2.94 -33.31 -25.50
C LEU A 35 -2.81 -32.47 -26.78
N GLY A 36 -3.48 -32.84 -27.87
CA GLY A 36 -3.32 -32.16 -29.17
C GLY A 36 -1.93 -32.31 -29.78
N ILE A 37 -1.23 -33.42 -29.49
CA ILE A 37 0.12 -33.70 -30.03
C ILE A 37 0.00 -34.64 -31.23
N ASP A 38 0.21 -34.09 -32.43
CA ASP A 38 0.07 -34.82 -33.70
C ASP A 38 0.99 -36.04 -33.84
N ASN A 39 2.16 -36.02 -33.20
CA ASN A 39 3.15 -37.08 -33.30
C ASN A 39 3.40 -37.77 -31.95
N VAL A 40 2.90 -39.00 -31.80
CA VAL A 40 3.11 -39.83 -30.60
C VAL A 40 4.59 -40.06 -30.28
N THR A 41 5.48 -40.03 -31.27
CA THR A 41 6.93 -40.15 -31.08
C THR A 41 7.49 -38.96 -30.30
N THR A 42 6.92 -37.76 -30.49
CA THR A 42 7.28 -36.57 -29.71
C THR A 42 6.93 -36.76 -28.25
N LEU A 43 5.71 -37.21 -27.94
CA LEU A 43 5.30 -37.51 -26.57
C LEU A 43 6.12 -38.66 -25.97
N THR A 44 6.43 -39.70 -26.75
CA THR A 44 7.27 -40.82 -26.33
C THR A 44 8.66 -40.35 -25.91
N ARG A 45 9.28 -39.44 -26.70
CA ARG A 45 10.58 -38.86 -26.37
C ARG A 45 10.53 -37.98 -25.13
N ILE A 46 9.45 -37.21 -24.95
CA ILE A 46 9.25 -36.37 -23.76
C ILE A 46 9.09 -37.26 -22.51
N LEU A 47 8.32 -38.33 -22.60
CA LEU A 47 8.03 -39.24 -21.48
C LEU A 47 9.07 -40.34 -21.25
N LYS A 48 10.11 -40.43 -22.07
CA LYS A 48 11.18 -41.42 -21.88
C LYS A 48 11.99 -41.03 -20.64
N PRO A 49 11.98 -41.84 -19.56
CA PRO A 49 12.91 -41.63 -18.46
C PRO A 49 14.32 -41.96 -18.97
N SER A 50 15.18 -40.95 -19.08
CA SER A 50 16.56 -41.14 -19.50
C SER A 50 17.46 -40.06 -18.91
N ASP A 51 18.71 -40.42 -18.65
CA ASP A 51 19.75 -39.51 -18.13
C ASP A 51 20.03 -38.32 -19.06
N SER A 52 19.61 -38.39 -20.33
CA SER A 52 19.66 -37.30 -21.31
C SER A 52 18.25 -36.78 -21.62
N VAL A 53 17.58 -36.18 -20.64
CA VAL A 53 16.32 -35.46 -20.87
C VAL A 53 16.59 -34.21 -21.71
N ASP A 54 16.36 -34.30 -23.02
CA ASP A 54 16.52 -33.14 -23.92
C ASP A 54 15.21 -32.35 -24.11
N ARG A 55 14.05 -32.93 -23.77
CA ARG A 55 12.74 -32.26 -23.91
C ARG A 55 12.05 -32.10 -22.57
N LYS A 56 11.77 -30.84 -22.23
CA LYS A 56 11.19 -30.43 -20.96
C LYS A 56 9.69 -30.16 -21.05
N PHE A 57 8.95 -30.53 -20.03
CA PHE A 57 7.53 -30.15 -19.91
C PHE A 57 7.39 -28.65 -19.66
N ASN A 58 6.31 -28.03 -20.15
CA ASN A 58 5.82 -26.74 -19.64
C ASN A 58 4.69 -27.00 -18.63
N VAL A 59 4.32 -25.97 -17.86
CA VAL A 59 3.31 -26.12 -16.80
C VAL A 59 1.93 -26.48 -17.37
N GLU A 60 1.55 -25.88 -18.51
CA GLU A 60 0.28 -26.16 -19.21
C GLU A 60 0.13 -27.63 -19.61
N MET A 61 1.20 -28.26 -20.11
CA MET A 61 1.20 -29.67 -20.48
C MET A 61 1.07 -30.56 -19.23
N ILE A 62 1.69 -30.18 -18.11
CA ILE A 62 1.53 -30.90 -16.84
C ILE A 62 0.11 -30.78 -16.31
N ASP A 63 -0.49 -29.61 -16.36
CA ASP A 63 -1.87 -29.40 -15.93
C ASP A 63 -2.85 -30.19 -16.81
N SER A 64 -2.61 -30.19 -18.12
CA SER A 64 -3.39 -30.99 -19.06
C SER A 64 -3.29 -32.49 -18.77
N ILE A 65 -2.07 -33.00 -18.53
CA ILE A 65 -1.87 -34.41 -18.13
C ILE A 65 -2.57 -34.70 -16.79
N THR A 66 -2.45 -33.81 -15.80
CA THR A 66 -3.09 -33.93 -14.49
C THR A 66 -4.61 -34.05 -14.63
N SER A 67 -5.21 -33.17 -15.43
CA SER A 67 -6.65 -33.15 -15.72
C SER A 67 -7.12 -34.40 -16.48
N ILE A 68 -6.40 -34.81 -17.53
CA ILE A 68 -6.69 -36.03 -18.30
C ILE A 68 -6.67 -37.27 -17.40
N LEU A 69 -5.72 -37.33 -16.47
CA LEU A 69 -5.59 -38.41 -15.49
C LEU A 69 -6.54 -38.24 -14.30
N LYS A 70 -7.35 -37.18 -14.25
CA LYS A 70 -8.29 -36.87 -13.17
C LYS A 70 -7.63 -36.87 -11.79
N LEU A 71 -6.42 -36.32 -11.73
CA LEU A 71 -5.66 -36.16 -10.50
C LEU A 71 -5.91 -34.77 -9.89
N PRO A 72 -5.67 -34.59 -8.58
CA PRO A 72 -5.74 -33.27 -7.96
C PRO A 72 -4.84 -32.25 -8.66
N GLU A 73 -5.27 -30.99 -8.72
CA GLU A 73 -4.49 -29.90 -9.28
C GLU A 73 -3.14 -29.77 -8.55
N GLY A 74 -2.05 -29.54 -9.31
CA GLY A 74 -0.70 -29.50 -8.76
C GLY A 74 -0.08 -30.86 -8.40
N TYR A 75 -0.75 -31.99 -8.65
CA TYR A 75 -0.26 -33.33 -8.25
C TYR A 75 1.20 -33.61 -8.66
N PHE A 76 1.61 -33.17 -9.86
CA PHE A 76 2.96 -33.41 -10.37
C PHE A 76 3.98 -32.31 -10.05
N TYR A 77 3.57 -31.23 -9.39
CA TYR A 77 4.40 -30.04 -9.17
C TYR A 77 5.66 -30.28 -8.33
N PRO A 78 5.65 -31.14 -7.29
CA PRO A 78 6.88 -31.45 -6.55
C PRO A 78 8.02 -31.97 -7.44
N TRP A 79 7.69 -32.77 -8.47
CA TRP A 79 8.68 -33.28 -9.42
C TRP A 79 8.94 -32.34 -10.60
N PHE A 80 8.02 -31.42 -10.87
CA PHE A 80 8.17 -30.43 -11.94
C PHE A 80 9.32 -29.44 -11.68
N LEU A 81 9.78 -29.28 -10.44
CA LEU A 81 10.96 -28.46 -10.12
C LEU A 81 12.19 -28.84 -10.95
N GLY A 82 12.36 -30.13 -11.27
CA GLY A 82 13.41 -30.59 -12.19
C GLY A 82 13.29 -30.00 -13.61
N GLU A 83 12.07 -29.72 -14.08
CA GLU A 83 11.81 -29.15 -15.41
C GLU A 83 12.22 -27.67 -15.53
N LEU A 84 12.46 -26.99 -14.41
CA LEU A 84 12.80 -25.57 -14.37
C LEU A 84 14.28 -25.27 -14.67
N ARG A 85 15.20 -26.23 -14.56
CA ARG A 85 16.65 -25.97 -14.66
C ARG A 85 17.27 -26.27 -16.02
N ARG A 86 18.20 -25.45 -16.52
CA ARG A 86 18.95 -25.74 -17.77
C ARG A 86 19.77 -27.03 -17.63
N LYS A 87 20.04 -27.67 -18.77
CA LYS A 87 20.99 -28.79 -18.82
C LYS A 87 22.41 -28.23 -18.83
N THR A 88 23.26 -28.73 -17.95
CA THR A 88 24.69 -28.40 -17.82
C THR A 88 25.57 -29.61 -18.11
N LYS A 89 26.88 -29.39 -18.24
CA LYS A 89 27.86 -30.49 -18.29
C LYS A 89 27.82 -31.28 -16.97
N LYS A 90 28.35 -32.51 -16.98
CA LYS A 90 28.42 -33.36 -15.77
C LYS A 90 29.06 -32.56 -14.62
N ASN A 91 28.38 -32.50 -13.46
CA ASN A 91 28.81 -31.91 -12.18
C ASN A 91 28.43 -30.45 -11.86
N GLU A 92 27.55 -29.80 -12.61
CA GLU A 92 27.05 -28.45 -12.28
C GLU A 92 25.52 -28.44 -12.16
N SER A 93 24.93 -27.81 -11.14
CA SER A 93 23.49 -27.51 -11.14
C SER A 93 23.22 -26.45 -12.21
N GLY A 94 22.35 -26.75 -13.18
CA GLY A 94 22.01 -25.79 -14.21
C GLY A 94 21.13 -24.68 -13.67
N THR A 95 21.33 -23.46 -14.17
CA THR A 95 20.57 -22.27 -13.76
C THR A 95 19.08 -22.44 -14.08
N PHE A 96 18.21 -21.80 -13.30
CA PHE A 96 16.79 -21.69 -13.63
C PHE A 96 16.55 -21.12 -15.04
N ILE A 97 15.52 -21.65 -15.70
CA ILE A 97 14.99 -21.17 -16.98
C ILE A 97 13.95 -20.12 -16.62
N GLU A 98 14.31 -18.84 -16.79
CA GLU A 98 13.52 -17.69 -16.34
C GLU A 98 12.03 -17.79 -16.70
N GLY A 99 11.69 -17.86 -18.00
CA GLY A 99 10.28 -17.91 -18.44
C GLY A 99 9.49 -19.05 -17.81
N LYS A 100 10.03 -20.29 -17.86
CA LYS A 100 9.36 -21.45 -17.25
C LYS A 100 9.21 -21.34 -15.73
N THR A 101 10.19 -20.73 -15.07
CA THR A 101 10.16 -20.51 -13.62
C THR A 101 9.08 -19.50 -13.26
N LYS A 102 9.00 -18.40 -14.01
CA LYS A 102 7.94 -17.38 -13.87
C LYS A 102 6.54 -17.97 -14.09
N ASP A 103 6.34 -18.71 -15.18
CA ASP A 103 5.06 -19.35 -15.50
C ASP A 103 4.62 -20.33 -14.40
N PHE A 104 5.58 -21.12 -13.89
CA PHE A 104 5.31 -22.07 -12.82
C PHE A 104 4.97 -21.40 -11.48
N ILE A 105 5.67 -20.33 -11.12
CA ILE A 105 5.37 -19.56 -9.90
C ILE A 105 3.98 -18.94 -9.99
N LYS A 106 3.65 -18.26 -11.11
CA LYS A 106 2.30 -17.69 -11.34
C LYS A 106 1.24 -18.75 -11.11
N ARG A 107 1.42 -19.91 -11.75
CA ARG A 107 0.47 -21.00 -11.64
C ARG A 107 0.33 -21.53 -10.22
N CYS A 108 1.44 -21.69 -9.48
CA CYS A 108 1.40 -22.12 -8.08
C CYS A 108 0.66 -21.11 -7.19
N LEU A 109 0.80 -19.81 -7.45
CA LEU A 109 0.08 -18.75 -6.74
C LEU A 109 -1.44 -18.86 -7.00
N ASP A 110 -1.84 -19.03 -8.26
CA ASP A 110 -3.27 -19.16 -8.65
C ASP A 110 -3.99 -20.32 -7.94
N ILE A 111 -3.27 -21.38 -7.58
CA ILE A 111 -3.81 -22.55 -6.88
C ILE A 111 -3.37 -22.63 -5.41
N SER A 112 -2.86 -21.52 -4.86
CA SER A 112 -2.48 -21.35 -3.45
C SER A 112 -1.44 -22.34 -2.92
N LEU A 113 -0.50 -22.81 -3.76
CA LEU A 113 0.62 -23.66 -3.36
C LEU A 113 1.82 -22.83 -2.85
N TYR A 114 1.58 -22.02 -1.82
CA TYR A 114 2.56 -21.07 -1.28
C TYR A 114 3.84 -21.70 -0.73
N SER A 115 3.77 -22.93 -0.20
CA SER A 115 4.96 -23.66 0.28
C SER A 115 5.96 -23.93 -0.83
N ILE A 116 5.49 -24.44 -1.98
CA ILE A 116 6.32 -24.68 -3.17
C ILE A 116 6.92 -23.37 -3.67
N VAL A 117 6.14 -22.29 -3.69
CA VAL A 117 6.63 -20.96 -4.10
C VAL A 117 7.73 -20.46 -3.17
N SER A 118 7.56 -20.61 -1.85
CA SER A 118 8.55 -20.17 -0.85
C SER A 118 9.87 -20.94 -0.98
N GLU A 119 9.82 -22.26 -1.13
CA GLU A 119 10.99 -23.11 -1.33
C GLU A 119 11.71 -22.75 -2.64
N LEU A 120 10.97 -22.63 -3.74
CA LEU A 120 11.52 -22.28 -5.05
C LEU A 120 12.20 -20.90 -5.05
N ILE A 121 11.59 -19.89 -4.43
CA ILE A 121 12.17 -18.55 -4.34
C ILE A 121 13.47 -18.56 -3.53
N GLU A 122 13.54 -19.36 -2.46
CA GLU A 122 14.77 -19.51 -1.68
C GLU A 122 15.92 -20.08 -2.52
N GLU A 123 15.64 -21.11 -3.31
CA GLU A 123 16.63 -21.67 -4.24
C GLU A 123 17.09 -20.65 -5.27
N VAL A 124 16.15 -19.88 -5.85
CA VAL A 124 16.46 -18.85 -6.86
C VAL A 124 17.30 -17.71 -6.26
N ILE A 125 17.00 -17.29 -5.03
CA ILE A 125 17.76 -16.26 -4.31
C ILE A 125 19.15 -16.77 -3.92
N ASN A 126 19.26 -18.02 -3.47
CA ASN A 126 20.54 -18.65 -3.13
C ASN A 126 21.47 -18.75 -4.35
N GLU A 127 20.91 -18.84 -5.56
CA GLU A 127 21.64 -18.74 -6.83
C GLU A 127 21.94 -17.32 -7.29
N LYS A 128 21.62 -16.31 -6.47
CA LYS A 128 21.77 -14.88 -6.77
C LYS A 128 21.01 -14.46 -8.03
N ASN A 129 19.90 -15.11 -8.32
CA ASN A 129 19.04 -14.81 -9.48
C ASN A 129 17.74 -14.11 -9.06
N THR A 130 17.80 -13.31 -7.99
CA THR A 130 16.65 -12.58 -7.42
C THR A 130 15.93 -11.71 -8.45
N LYS A 131 16.66 -11.19 -9.45
CA LYS A 131 16.08 -10.41 -10.56
C LYS A 131 14.90 -11.12 -11.23
N VAL A 132 14.96 -12.44 -11.41
CA VAL A 132 13.87 -13.20 -12.05
C VAL A 132 12.57 -13.13 -11.24
N ILE A 133 12.67 -13.21 -9.91
CA ILE A 133 11.51 -13.17 -9.01
C ILE A 133 11.01 -11.73 -8.86
N PHE A 134 11.92 -10.77 -8.78
CA PHE A 134 11.58 -9.35 -8.76
C PHE A 134 10.82 -8.94 -10.03
N ASP A 135 11.36 -9.26 -11.21
CA ASP A 135 10.73 -8.96 -12.50
C ASP A 135 9.34 -9.61 -12.61
N LEU A 136 9.15 -10.78 -12.01
CA LEU A 136 7.84 -11.45 -11.94
C LEU A 136 6.85 -10.67 -11.08
N ALA A 137 7.28 -10.24 -9.90
CA ALA A 137 6.45 -9.45 -9.00
C ALA A 137 6.04 -8.12 -9.64
N GLU A 138 6.96 -7.45 -10.34
CA GLU A 138 6.69 -6.21 -11.08
C GLU A 138 5.75 -6.45 -12.27
N GLU A 139 5.87 -7.56 -12.99
CA GLU A 139 4.95 -7.93 -14.07
C GLU A 139 3.52 -8.12 -13.55
N ILE A 140 3.35 -8.88 -12.47
CA ILE A 140 2.05 -9.13 -11.84
C ILE A 140 1.47 -7.81 -11.31
N PHE A 141 2.28 -7.01 -10.62
CA PHE A 141 1.86 -5.71 -10.09
C PHE A 141 1.43 -4.75 -11.21
N SER A 142 2.21 -4.63 -12.28
CA SER A 142 1.91 -3.77 -13.43
C SER A 142 0.62 -4.21 -14.12
N HIS A 143 0.40 -5.51 -14.27
CA HIS A 143 -0.85 -6.04 -14.82
C HIS A 143 -2.05 -5.69 -13.93
N ALA A 144 -1.87 -5.77 -12.60
CA ALA A 144 -2.90 -5.40 -11.64
C ALA A 144 -3.25 -3.91 -11.72
N GLU A 145 -2.26 -3.01 -11.84
CA GLU A 145 -2.50 -1.56 -11.96
C GLU A 145 -3.21 -1.19 -13.28
N VAL A 146 -2.98 -1.94 -14.37
CA VAL A 146 -3.72 -1.76 -15.64
C VAL A 146 -5.15 -2.29 -15.53
N LYS A 147 -5.33 -3.46 -14.90
CA LYS A 147 -6.63 -4.14 -14.76
C LYS A 147 -7.54 -3.46 -13.73
N TYR A 148 -6.93 -2.89 -12.68
CA TYR A 148 -7.58 -2.21 -11.57
C TYR A 148 -6.96 -0.82 -11.41
N PRO A 149 -7.28 0.12 -12.31
CA PRO A 149 -6.72 1.47 -12.26
C PRO A 149 -7.01 2.11 -10.91
N TYR A 150 -6.04 2.87 -10.40
CA TYR A 150 -6.23 3.57 -9.13
C TYR A 150 -7.42 4.53 -9.19
N ASP A 151 -8.37 4.30 -8.29
CA ASP A 151 -9.45 5.23 -7.96
C ASP A 151 -9.45 5.45 -6.45
N PRO A 152 -9.18 6.68 -5.96
CA PRO A 152 -9.17 6.99 -4.53
C PRO A 152 -10.44 6.57 -3.77
N SER A 153 -11.58 6.44 -4.46
CA SER A 153 -12.87 6.10 -3.87
C SER A 153 -13.20 4.60 -3.90
N THR A 154 -12.55 3.80 -4.75
CA THR A 154 -12.89 2.38 -4.95
C THR A 154 -11.68 1.43 -4.93
N VAL A 155 -10.46 1.95 -4.76
CA VAL A 155 -9.24 1.14 -4.76
C VAL A 155 -9.30 0.01 -3.74
N ASN A 156 -8.99 -1.21 -4.21
CA ASN A 156 -8.98 -2.41 -3.39
C ASN A 156 -7.78 -3.30 -3.75
N TYR A 157 -6.83 -3.41 -2.83
CA TYR A 157 -5.61 -4.21 -3.00
C TYR A 157 -5.77 -5.69 -2.61
N ASN A 158 -7.00 -6.13 -2.30
CA ASN A 158 -7.30 -7.55 -2.02
C ASN A 158 -7.55 -8.38 -3.28
N GLN A 159 -7.32 -7.83 -4.48
CA GLN A 159 -7.41 -8.60 -5.72
C GLN A 159 -6.29 -9.64 -5.79
N PRO A 160 -6.52 -10.81 -6.40
CA PRO A 160 -5.55 -11.91 -6.44
C PRO A 160 -4.16 -11.46 -6.90
N GLU A 161 -4.07 -10.68 -7.97
CA GLU A 161 -2.79 -10.21 -8.52
C GLU A 161 -2.04 -9.30 -7.55
N TYR A 162 -2.72 -8.40 -6.84
CA TYR A 162 -2.09 -7.59 -5.80
C TYR A 162 -1.61 -8.43 -4.61
N THR A 163 -2.42 -9.41 -4.18
CA THR A 163 -2.03 -10.32 -3.08
C THR A 163 -0.82 -11.19 -3.46
N HIS A 164 -0.77 -11.66 -4.72
CA HIS A 164 0.35 -12.41 -5.27
C HIS A 164 1.61 -11.56 -5.35
N ALA A 165 1.52 -10.34 -5.88
CA ALA A 165 2.65 -9.42 -5.95
C ALA A 165 3.18 -9.08 -4.54
N LEU A 166 2.27 -8.76 -3.59
CA LEU A 166 2.64 -8.50 -2.20
C LEU A 166 3.38 -9.67 -1.57
N TYR A 167 2.86 -10.89 -1.73
CA TYR A 167 3.48 -12.11 -1.21
C TYR A 167 4.91 -12.29 -1.77
N LEU A 168 5.11 -12.08 -3.07
CA LEU A 168 6.43 -12.16 -3.69
C LEU A 168 7.39 -11.09 -3.15
N TYR A 169 6.96 -9.83 -3.04
CA TYR A 169 7.82 -8.77 -2.48
C TYR A 169 8.20 -9.06 -1.03
N GLN A 170 7.26 -9.55 -0.21
CA GLN A 170 7.53 -9.93 1.17
C GLN A 170 8.56 -11.05 1.25
N LEU A 171 8.39 -12.13 0.46
CA LEU A 171 9.35 -13.22 0.41
C LEU A 171 10.74 -12.77 -0.03
N ILE A 172 10.84 -11.92 -1.06
CA ILE A 172 12.12 -11.34 -1.48
C ILE A 172 12.74 -10.57 -0.31
N SER A 173 11.96 -9.71 0.35
CA SER A 173 12.44 -8.86 1.43
C SER A 173 12.90 -9.63 2.68
N GLU A 174 12.34 -10.81 2.92
CA GLU A 174 12.70 -11.69 4.03
C GLU A 174 13.92 -12.56 3.73
N LYS A 175 14.03 -13.06 2.48
CA LYS A 175 15.06 -14.04 2.10
C LYS A 175 16.32 -13.42 1.52
N GLU A 176 16.25 -12.23 0.91
CA GLU A 176 17.41 -11.56 0.33
C GLU A 176 18.29 -10.94 1.42
N LYS A 177 19.44 -11.58 1.70
CA LYS A 177 20.38 -11.14 2.76
C LYS A 177 21.27 -9.97 2.34
N SER A 178 21.41 -9.72 1.04
CA SER A 178 22.29 -8.69 0.49
C SER A 178 21.46 -7.50 0.05
N PHE A 179 21.94 -6.29 0.34
CA PHE A 179 21.26 -5.09 -0.12
C PHE A 179 21.31 -4.99 -1.67
N SER A 180 20.18 -4.64 -2.28
CA SER A 180 20.06 -4.35 -3.71
C SER A 180 19.07 -3.19 -3.97
N PRO A 181 19.21 -2.42 -5.07
CA PRO A 181 18.19 -1.44 -5.47
C PRO A 181 16.80 -2.06 -5.65
N GLN A 182 16.72 -3.31 -6.10
CA GLN A 182 15.48 -4.07 -6.23
C GLN A 182 14.83 -4.32 -4.87
N LEU A 183 15.62 -4.68 -3.85
CA LEU A 183 15.13 -4.81 -2.48
C LEU A 183 14.58 -3.48 -1.94
N ALA A 184 15.22 -2.36 -2.26
CA ALA A 184 14.69 -1.04 -1.93
C ALA A 184 13.30 -0.82 -2.58
N VAL A 185 13.15 -1.15 -3.87
CA VAL A 185 11.86 -1.07 -4.57
C VAL A 185 10.82 -2.02 -3.97
N CYS A 186 11.21 -3.22 -3.51
CA CYS A 186 10.29 -4.12 -2.79
C CYS A 186 9.66 -3.43 -1.56
N TYR A 187 10.45 -2.70 -0.76
CA TYR A 187 9.91 -1.95 0.38
C TYR A 187 8.93 -0.86 -0.06
N LEU A 188 9.16 -0.20 -1.20
CA LEU A 188 8.20 0.74 -1.78
C LEU A 188 6.89 0.05 -2.16
N ARG A 189 6.94 -1.08 -2.86
CA ARG A 189 5.74 -1.83 -3.29
C ARG A 189 4.97 -2.39 -2.10
N ILE A 190 5.65 -2.94 -1.10
CA ILE A 190 5.02 -3.43 0.14
C ILE A 190 4.30 -2.28 0.85
N PHE A 191 4.97 -1.13 1.05
CA PHE A 191 4.32 0.03 1.64
C PHE A 191 3.12 0.48 0.80
N TYR A 192 3.28 0.58 -0.53
CA TYR A 192 2.21 1.00 -1.42
C TYR A 192 0.96 0.12 -1.27
N LEU A 193 1.11 -1.20 -1.31
CA LEU A 193 0.00 -2.15 -1.22
C LEU A 193 -0.64 -2.19 0.18
N LEU A 194 0.13 -1.92 1.24
CA LEU A 194 -0.33 -1.95 2.62
C LEU A 194 -0.63 -0.56 3.21
N ARG A 195 -0.61 0.51 2.42
CA ARG A 195 -0.71 1.90 2.94
C ARG A 195 -2.04 2.24 3.60
N PHE A 196 -3.06 1.41 3.41
CA PHE A 196 -4.37 1.56 4.02
C PHE A 196 -4.63 0.54 5.13
N ASP A 197 -3.66 -0.35 5.42
CA ASP A 197 -3.70 -1.23 6.58
C ASP A 197 -3.16 -0.46 7.80
N PRO A 198 -4.03 -0.08 8.76
CA PRO A 198 -3.62 0.72 9.90
C PRO A 198 -2.64 -0.01 10.83
N GLN A 199 -2.60 -1.34 10.82
CA GLN A 199 -1.71 -2.11 11.68
C GLN A 199 -0.27 -2.12 11.15
N GLN A 200 -0.11 -2.01 9.84
CA GLN A 200 1.20 -2.17 9.19
C GLN A 200 1.74 -0.87 8.58
N VAL A 201 0.89 0.09 8.23
CA VAL A 201 1.29 1.26 7.43
C VAL A 201 2.48 2.02 8.01
N HIS A 202 2.54 2.23 9.33
CA HIS A 202 3.62 2.99 9.94
C HIS A 202 4.96 2.26 9.85
N GLU A 203 5.02 0.98 10.21
CA GLU A 203 6.24 0.18 10.14
C GLU A 203 6.74 0.08 8.69
N ARG A 204 5.84 -0.21 7.74
CA ARG A 204 6.20 -0.31 6.32
C ARG A 204 6.69 1.02 5.76
N PHE A 205 6.10 2.13 6.18
CA PHE A 205 6.55 3.47 5.81
C PHE A 205 7.97 3.76 6.33
N VAL A 206 8.22 3.51 7.62
CA VAL A 206 9.53 3.73 8.24
C VAL A 206 10.62 2.92 7.52
N LEU A 207 10.32 1.65 7.21
CA LEU A 207 11.24 0.79 6.47
C LEU A 207 11.52 1.34 5.07
N MET A 208 10.48 1.58 4.27
CA MET A 208 10.59 2.13 2.90
C MET A 208 11.41 3.43 2.87
N LYS A 209 11.12 4.35 3.79
CA LYS A 209 11.79 5.66 3.89
C LYS A 209 13.32 5.53 4.03
N ASN A 210 13.79 4.55 4.80
CA ASN A 210 15.23 4.35 5.01
C ASN A 210 15.98 3.94 3.74
N PHE A 211 15.26 3.47 2.72
CA PHE A 211 15.83 2.93 1.50
C PHE A 211 15.61 3.77 0.24
N ILE A 212 14.86 4.88 0.31
CA ILE A 212 14.52 5.71 -0.87
C ILE A 212 15.76 6.05 -1.71
N ARG A 213 16.80 6.61 -1.10
CA ARG A 213 18.04 7.04 -1.79
C ARG A 213 18.76 5.96 -2.60
N PHE A 214 18.44 4.69 -2.39
CA PHE A 214 19.06 3.57 -3.08
C PHE A 214 18.20 3.01 -4.22
N MET A 215 16.98 3.52 -4.38
CA MET A 215 16.11 3.15 -5.49
C MET A 215 16.57 3.82 -6.80
N PRO A 216 16.21 3.28 -7.97
CA PRO A 216 16.30 4.01 -9.23
C PRO A 216 15.56 5.36 -9.16
N GLU A 217 15.98 6.34 -9.96
CA GLU A 217 15.46 7.72 -9.89
C GLU A 217 13.93 7.80 -10.05
N ASP A 218 13.37 7.08 -11.01
CA ASP A 218 11.91 7.05 -11.25
C ASP A 218 11.15 6.51 -10.03
N GLU A 219 11.73 5.52 -9.34
CA GLU A 219 11.15 4.93 -8.14
C GLU A 219 11.30 5.85 -6.92
N GLN A 220 12.38 6.65 -6.86
CA GLN A 220 12.52 7.69 -5.85
C GLN A 220 11.43 8.76 -5.98
N LEU A 221 11.08 9.17 -7.21
CA LEU A 221 9.98 10.12 -7.44
C LEU A 221 8.67 9.57 -6.86
N VAL A 222 8.36 8.30 -7.11
CA VAL A 222 7.17 7.65 -6.55
C VAL A 222 7.26 7.58 -5.02
N ALA A 223 8.40 7.17 -4.48
CA ALA A 223 8.58 7.01 -3.03
C ALA A 223 8.46 8.34 -2.27
N TYR A 224 9.05 9.43 -2.79
CA TYR A 224 8.93 10.74 -2.17
C TYR A 224 7.53 11.33 -2.30
N GLU A 225 6.83 11.12 -3.42
CA GLU A 225 5.39 11.46 -3.53
C GLU A 225 4.59 10.74 -2.44
N ARG A 226 4.82 9.44 -2.26
CA ARG A 226 4.15 8.65 -1.22
C ARG A 226 4.52 9.13 0.19
N ALA A 227 5.77 9.54 0.43
CA ALA A 227 6.19 10.12 1.70
C ALA A 227 5.52 11.46 1.97
N CYS A 228 5.39 12.34 0.97
CA CYS A 228 4.63 13.57 1.08
C CYS A 228 3.15 13.29 1.41
N ALA A 229 2.52 12.34 0.71
CA ALA A 229 1.15 11.95 1.00
C ALA A 229 0.99 11.46 2.45
N TYR A 230 1.90 10.60 2.91
CA TYR A 230 1.92 10.10 4.29
C TYR A 230 2.07 11.24 5.31
N TYR A 231 3.10 12.08 5.19
CA TYR A 231 3.34 13.15 6.17
C TYR A 231 2.25 14.23 6.17
N LYS A 232 1.68 14.56 5.01
CA LYS A 232 0.51 15.45 4.91
C LYS A 232 -0.69 14.86 5.64
N MET A 233 -0.90 13.56 5.48
CA MET A 233 -2.02 12.84 6.07
C MET A 233 -1.95 12.80 7.61
N TYR A 234 -0.75 12.75 8.17
CA TYR A 234 -0.49 12.78 9.62
C TYR A 234 -0.01 14.14 10.14
N TYR A 235 -0.17 15.22 9.36
CA TYR A 235 0.12 16.59 9.79
C TYR A 235 1.56 16.80 10.29
N ASN A 236 2.50 15.97 9.81
CA ASN A 236 3.91 16.09 10.15
C ASN A 236 4.57 17.08 9.19
N TRP A 237 4.37 18.36 9.47
CA TRP A 237 4.69 19.44 8.54
C TRP A 237 6.18 19.60 8.26
N ASP A 238 7.04 19.41 9.27
CA ASP A 238 8.50 19.45 9.08
C ASP A 238 8.94 18.37 8.10
N LYS A 239 8.46 17.13 8.28
CA LYS A 239 8.82 16.01 7.40
C LYS A 239 8.15 16.07 6.04
N LEU A 240 6.96 16.65 5.95
CA LEU A 240 6.33 16.98 4.68
C LEU A 240 7.18 17.99 3.91
N TYR A 241 7.66 19.05 4.57
CA TYR A 241 8.52 20.05 3.95
C TYR A 241 9.82 19.41 3.44
N GLU A 242 10.54 18.66 4.28
CA GLU A 242 11.77 17.94 3.90
C GLU A 242 11.55 17.03 2.68
N SER A 243 10.49 16.21 2.70
CA SER A 243 10.18 15.28 1.62
C SER A 243 9.76 16.01 0.33
N SER A 244 9.03 17.12 0.46
CA SER A 244 8.58 17.90 -0.70
C SER A 244 9.74 18.58 -1.41
N VAL A 245 10.73 19.09 -0.66
CA VAL A 245 11.96 19.66 -1.23
C VAL A 245 12.80 18.58 -1.92
N ALA A 246 12.88 17.38 -1.34
CA ALA A 246 13.56 16.26 -2.00
C ALA A 246 12.89 15.86 -3.32
N LEU A 247 11.55 15.76 -3.33
CA LEU A 247 10.78 15.49 -4.55
C LEU A 247 10.94 16.59 -5.59
N GLU A 248 10.89 17.86 -5.17
CA GLU A 248 11.04 19.04 -6.03
C GLU A 248 12.38 18.98 -6.77
N ASN A 249 13.48 18.82 -6.02
CA ASN A 249 14.83 18.75 -6.58
C ASN A 249 15.01 17.59 -7.57
N LEU A 250 14.32 16.47 -7.32
CA LEU A 250 14.39 15.29 -8.18
C LEU A 250 13.55 15.44 -9.44
N ALA A 251 12.36 16.04 -9.33
CA ALA A 251 11.38 16.14 -10.40
C ALA A 251 11.61 17.32 -11.35
N LYS A 252 12.22 18.41 -10.87
CA LYS A 252 12.37 19.67 -11.61
C LYS A 252 13.08 19.45 -12.96
N GLY A 253 12.39 19.83 -14.03
CA GLY A 253 12.88 19.69 -15.40
C GLY A 253 12.88 18.26 -15.96
N LYS A 254 12.36 17.27 -15.22
CA LYS A 254 12.31 15.86 -15.61
C LYS A 254 10.90 15.27 -15.60
N ASN A 255 10.07 15.66 -14.64
CA ASN A 255 8.71 15.17 -14.46
C ASN A 255 7.81 16.29 -13.91
N GLU A 256 7.00 16.90 -14.78
CA GLU A 256 6.17 18.07 -14.45
C GLU A 256 5.07 17.73 -13.44
N ASP A 257 4.44 16.56 -13.54
CA ASP A 257 3.41 16.11 -12.59
C ASP A 257 3.97 15.96 -11.18
N LYS A 258 5.14 15.30 -11.04
CA LYS A 258 5.79 15.13 -9.74
C LYS A 258 6.32 16.45 -9.20
N PHE A 259 6.78 17.34 -10.08
CA PHE A 259 7.22 18.68 -9.71
C PHE A 259 6.04 19.50 -9.16
N GLY A 260 4.91 19.58 -9.87
CA GLY A 260 3.72 20.27 -9.39
C GLY A 260 3.18 19.67 -8.07
N PHE A 261 3.15 18.35 -7.94
CA PHE A 261 2.77 17.69 -6.68
C PHE A 261 3.72 18.04 -5.53
N SER A 262 5.02 18.16 -5.79
CA SER A 262 6.01 18.58 -4.79
C SER A 262 5.72 19.98 -4.27
N LEU A 263 5.40 20.93 -5.15
CA LEU A 263 5.09 22.30 -4.80
C LEU A 263 3.78 22.41 -4.02
N VAL A 264 2.74 21.65 -4.42
CA VAL A 264 1.50 21.52 -3.65
C VAL A 264 1.80 21.05 -2.23
N SER A 265 2.58 19.97 -2.09
CA SER A 265 2.94 19.40 -0.79
C SER A 265 3.75 20.38 0.06
N LYS A 266 4.70 21.10 -0.56
CA LYS A 266 5.52 22.15 0.07
C LYS A 266 4.66 23.31 0.57
N GLY A 267 3.68 23.76 -0.22
CA GLY A 267 2.74 24.81 0.20
C GLY A 267 1.92 24.39 1.42
N PHE A 268 1.39 23.16 1.45
CA PHE A 268 0.70 22.64 2.63
C PHE A 268 1.62 22.55 3.86
N ALA A 269 2.87 22.12 3.66
CA ALA A 269 3.85 22.05 4.74
C ALA A 269 4.15 23.44 5.32
N LEU A 270 4.41 24.43 4.46
CA LEU A 270 4.69 25.81 4.86
C LEU A 270 3.50 26.42 5.63
N ASN A 271 2.27 26.13 5.21
CA ASN A 271 1.07 26.51 5.96
C ASN A 271 1.05 25.90 7.37
N GLY A 272 1.27 24.60 7.48
CA GLY A 272 1.31 23.91 8.78
C GLY A 272 2.46 24.37 9.69
N LEU A 273 3.55 24.87 9.10
CA LEU A 273 4.70 25.48 9.81
C LEU A 273 4.52 26.98 10.06
N HIS A 274 3.35 27.55 9.77
CA HIS A 274 3.05 28.98 9.92
C HIS A 274 3.97 29.91 9.11
N ARG A 275 4.56 29.41 8.01
CA ARG A 275 5.40 30.16 7.06
C ARG A 275 4.57 30.66 5.88
N PHE A 276 3.53 31.44 6.20
CA PHE A 276 2.44 31.76 5.25
C PHE A 276 2.88 32.55 4.01
N ASN A 277 3.82 33.49 4.15
CA ASN A 277 4.30 34.28 3.02
C ASN A 277 5.03 33.38 1.99
N GLU A 278 5.90 32.49 2.48
CA GLU A 278 6.57 31.51 1.63
C GLU A 278 5.57 30.51 1.02
N ALA A 279 4.52 30.13 1.76
CA ALA A 279 3.44 29.31 1.22
C ALA A 279 2.76 29.99 0.02
N LEU A 280 2.43 31.27 0.13
CA LEU A 280 1.83 32.05 -0.97
C LEU A 280 2.76 32.16 -2.19
N GLU A 281 4.07 32.32 -1.98
CA GLU A 281 5.04 32.33 -3.07
C GLU A 281 5.03 31.00 -3.84
N VAL A 282 5.12 29.88 -3.11
CA VAL A 282 5.07 28.53 -3.71
C VAL A 282 3.73 28.27 -4.40
N ILE A 283 2.60 28.67 -3.79
CA ILE A 283 1.27 28.53 -4.39
C ILE A 283 1.16 29.30 -5.71
N ASN A 284 1.73 30.50 -5.77
CA ASN A 284 1.76 31.29 -6.99
C ASN A 284 2.63 30.69 -8.10
N GLU A 285 3.62 29.87 -7.74
CA GLU A 285 4.43 29.12 -8.69
C GLU A 285 3.60 27.99 -9.34
N TYR A 286 2.99 27.12 -8.53
CA TYR A 286 2.34 25.92 -9.06
C TYR A 286 0.91 26.14 -9.58
N LYS A 287 0.25 27.26 -9.28
CA LYS A 287 -1.09 27.56 -9.81
C LYS A 287 -1.14 27.62 -11.34
N ASN A 288 -0.01 27.89 -11.98
CA ASN A 288 0.11 28.00 -13.44
C ASN A 288 0.56 26.68 -14.08
N ILE A 289 0.76 25.62 -13.29
CA ILE A 289 1.06 24.28 -13.79
C ILE A 289 -0.27 23.57 -14.04
N ASP A 290 -0.40 22.96 -15.20
CA ASP A 290 -1.59 22.19 -15.57
C ASP A 290 -1.94 21.16 -14.48
N LEU A 291 -3.25 20.93 -14.26
CA LEU A 291 -3.81 19.98 -13.27
C LEU A 291 -3.70 20.39 -11.78
N PHE A 292 -3.08 21.53 -11.44
CA PHE A 292 -2.89 21.95 -10.03
C PHE A 292 -3.65 23.22 -9.62
N GLU A 293 -4.46 23.80 -10.51
CA GLU A 293 -5.22 25.04 -10.24
C GLU A 293 -6.15 24.90 -9.02
N ASP A 294 -6.92 23.81 -8.94
CA ASP A 294 -7.86 23.56 -7.83
C ASP A 294 -7.12 23.44 -6.49
N GLN A 295 -5.99 22.73 -6.47
CA GLN A 295 -5.15 22.57 -5.30
C GLN A 295 -4.49 23.89 -4.91
N ALA A 296 -4.14 24.74 -5.87
CA ALA A 296 -3.61 26.07 -5.61
C ALA A 296 -4.67 26.94 -4.93
N LYS A 297 -5.89 26.95 -5.48
CA LYS A 297 -7.02 27.67 -4.91
C LYS A 297 -7.31 27.24 -3.47
N ILE A 298 -7.42 25.94 -3.21
CA ILE A 298 -7.69 25.43 -1.86
C ILE A 298 -6.58 25.83 -0.88
N ASN A 299 -5.32 25.65 -1.25
CA ASN A 299 -4.19 25.96 -0.38
C ASN A 299 -4.10 27.48 -0.12
N GLN A 300 -4.39 28.30 -1.13
CA GLN A 300 -4.44 29.76 -1.00
C GLN A 300 -5.52 30.21 -0.02
N LEU A 301 -6.73 29.65 -0.12
CA LEU A 301 -7.83 29.94 0.80
C LEU A 301 -7.46 29.59 2.25
N ILE A 302 -6.88 28.40 2.47
CA ILE A 302 -6.39 27.96 3.78
C ILE A 302 -5.34 28.95 4.33
N THR A 303 -4.39 29.38 3.49
CA THR A 303 -3.34 30.32 3.88
C THR A 303 -3.91 31.67 4.33
N HIS A 304 -4.86 32.22 3.58
CA HIS A 304 -5.52 33.49 3.92
C HIS A 304 -6.35 33.40 5.19
N ILE A 305 -7.05 32.28 5.42
CA ILE A 305 -7.79 32.04 6.66
C ILE A 305 -6.83 32.00 7.87
N HIS A 306 -5.69 31.33 7.75
CA HIS A 306 -4.68 31.35 8.82
C HIS A 306 -4.15 32.75 9.11
N LEU A 307 -3.95 33.58 8.07
CA LEU A 307 -3.60 35.00 8.18
C LEU A 307 -4.72 35.88 8.76
N GLY A 308 -5.92 35.32 9.00
CA GLY A 308 -7.06 36.01 9.62
C GLY A 308 -8.06 36.60 8.63
N ASP A 309 -7.90 36.41 7.33
CA ASP A 309 -8.89 36.83 6.33
C ASP A 309 -10.06 35.83 6.27
N MET A 310 -11.00 36.01 7.19
CA MET A 310 -12.20 35.17 7.29
C MET A 310 -13.18 35.39 6.13
N THR A 311 -12.97 36.37 5.25
CA THR A 311 -13.79 36.52 4.02
C THR A 311 -13.60 35.35 3.05
N LYS A 312 -12.53 34.56 3.23
CA LYS A 312 -12.23 33.38 2.43
C LYS A 312 -12.86 32.08 2.96
N ALA A 313 -13.38 32.09 4.19
CA ALA A 313 -13.92 30.89 4.82
C ALA A 313 -15.12 30.31 4.06
N ASP A 314 -16.05 31.16 3.62
CA ASP A 314 -17.26 30.73 2.90
C ASP A 314 -16.92 30.02 1.59
N GLU A 315 -15.93 30.50 0.85
CA GLU A 315 -15.49 29.89 -0.41
C GLU A 315 -14.87 28.50 -0.18
N LEU A 316 -14.07 28.34 0.88
CA LEU A 316 -13.51 27.04 1.26
C LEU A 316 -14.60 26.06 1.72
N ILE A 317 -15.58 26.55 2.49
CA ILE A 317 -16.74 25.77 2.94
C ILE A 317 -17.55 25.30 1.72
N GLU A 318 -17.82 26.18 0.75
CA GLU A 318 -18.55 25.83 -0.47
C GLU A 318 -17.83 24.73 -1.26
N ILE A 319 -16.51 24.85 -1.46
CA ILE A 319 -15.71 23.83 -2.15
C ILE A 319 -15.79 22.47 -1.43
N ALA A 320 -15.63 22.46 -0.11
CA ALA A 320 -15.66 21.25 0.69
C ALA A 320 -17.04 20.58 0.67
N LEU A 321 -18.11 21.38 0.79
CA LEU A 321 -19.50 20.91 0.86
C LEU A 321 -20.14 20.68 -0.51
N LYS A 322 -19.49 21.03 -1.63
CA LYS A 322 -19.99 20.73 -2.97
C LYS A 322 -20.19 19.23 -3.22
N ASN A 323 -19.27 18.41 -2.71
CA ASN A 323 -19.37 16.95 -2.69
C ASN A 323 -19.07 16.48 -1.26
N PRO A 324 -20.05 16.52 -0.34
CA PRO A 324 -19.83 16.19 1.06
C PRO A 324 -19.25 14.78 1.22
N SER A 325 -18.17 14.69 1.98
CA SER A 325 -17.62 13.42 2.42
C SER A 325 -16.85 13.64 3.71
N PRO A 326 -16.72 12.60 4.56
CA PRO A 326 -15.98 12.73 5.81
C PRO A 326 -14.58 13.32 5.62
N THR A 327 -13.89 12.94 4.55
CA THR A 327 -12.54 13.44 4.22
C THR A 327 -12.50 14.94 3.88
N ARG A 328 -13.53 15.44 3.18
CA ARG A 328 -13.61 16.86 2.79
C ARG A 328 -14.08 17.72 3.94
N GLU A 329 -15.12 17.29 4.64
CA GLU A 329 -15.68 18.04 5.77
C GLU A 329 -14.72 18.14 6.95
N SER A 330 -14.01 17.06 7.27
CA SER A 330 -13.03 17.08 8.36
C SER A 330 -11.86 18.04 8.09
N THR A 331 -11.62 18.44 6.84
CA THR A 331 -10.63 19.47 6.49
C THR A 331 -11.08 20.87 6.96
N LEU A 332 -12.38 21.09 7.17
CA LEU A 332 -12.93 22.35 7.70
C LEU A 332 -12.66 22.55 9.20
N ALA A 333 -11.97 21.62 9.86
CA ALA A 333 -11.44 21.82 11.22
C ALA A 333 -10.60 23.11 11.30
N ILE A 334 -9.83 23.44 10.26
CA ILE A 334 -9.03 24.67 10.18
C ILE A 334 -9.92 25.92 10.30
N VAL A 335 -11.09 25.90 9.65
CA VAL A 335 -12.05 27.02 9.70
C VAL A 335 -12.65 27.14 11.10
N LEU A 336 -13.00 26.02 11.73
CA LEU A 336 -13.52 26.00 13.10
C LEU A 336 -12.50 26.48 14.13
N GLU A 337 -11.23 26.05 14.01
CA GLU A 337 -10.15 26.54 14.85
C GLU A 337 -10.01 28.06 14.71
N LYS A 338 -10.07 28.58 13.49
CA LYS A 338 -9.99 30.03 13.27
C LYS A 338 -11.20 30.81 13.78
N TYR A 339 -12.41 30.25 13.65
CA TYR A 339 -13.59 30.84 14.30
C TYR A 339 -13.46 30.86 15.82
N SER A 340 -12.87 29.83 16.41
CA SER A 340 -12.62 29.75 17.85
C SER A 340 -11.63 30.82 18.32
N GLU A 341 -10.54 31.03 17.57
CA GLU A 341 -9.55 32.09 17.84
C GLU A 341 -10.13 33.51 17.74
N THR A 342 -11.09 33.70 16.83
CA THR A 342 -11.70 35.01 16.54
C THR A 342 -13.05 35.22 17.23
N SER A 343 -13.48 34.28 18.09
CA SER A 343 -14.76 34.30 18.81
C SER A 343 -16.00 34.46 17.93
N GLN A 344 -15.95 33.96 16.70
CA GLN A 344 -17.08 33.98 15.75
C GLN A 344 -17.94 32.72 15.91
N LEU A 345 -18.73 32.66 16.99
CA LEU A 345 -19.43 31.43 17.40
C LEU A 345 -20.61 31.06 16.50
N ASP A 346 -21.44 32.02 16.09
CA ASP A 346 -22.63 31.77 15.25
C ASP A 346 -22.31 31.08 13.90
N PRO A 347 -21.35 31.56 13.09
CA PRO A 347 -20.99 30.88 11.85
C PRO A 347 -20.34 29.51 12.11
N ALA A 348 -19.57 29.37 13.20
CA ALA A 348 -18.98 28.09 13.58
C ALA A 348 -20.04 27.03 13.92
N LEU A 349 -21.05 27.39 14.73
CA LEU A 349 -22.14 26.48 15.09
C LEU A 349 -22.94 26.01 13.87
N LYS A 350 -23.22 26.92 12.92
CA LYS A 350 -23.87 26.56 11.65
C LYS A 350 -23.03 25.61 10.81
N LEU A 351 -21.71 25.79 10.79
CA LEU A 351 -20.81 24.91 10.07
C LEU A 351 -20.75 23.52 10.71
N ILE A 352 -20.64 23.45 12.04
CA ILE A 352 -20.68 22.21 12.83
C ILE A 352 -21.95 21.41 12.51
N GLU A 353 -23.11 22.07 12.53
CA GLU A 353 -24.40 21.42 12.25
C GLU A 353 -24.44 20.79 10.85
N LYS A 354 -23.89 21.48 9.83
CA LYS A 354 -23.81 20.96 8.46
C LYS A 354 -22.89 19.75 8.35
N CYS A 355 -21.68 19.83 8.89
CA CYS A 355 -20.68 18.76 8.75
C CYS A 355 -21.02 17.51 9.57
N ASN A 356 -21.58 17.67 10.77
CA ASN A 356 -21.90 16.54 11.63
C ASN A 356 -22.96 15.58 11.04
N GLN A 357 -23.66 15.97 9.97
CA GLN A 357 -24.57 15.08 9.25
C GLN A 357 -23.86 13.90 8.58
N HIS A 358 -22.58 14.05 8.22
CA HIS A 358 -21.82 13.02 7.52
C HIS A 358 -20.52 12.61 8.22
N LEU A 359 -20.06 13.33 9.25
CA LEU A 359 -18.88 13.00 10.06
C LEU A 359 -19.13 11.86 11.07
N ASN A 360 -19.59 10.71 10.57
CA ASN A 360 -19.63 9.46 11.33
C ASN A 360 -18.33 8.70 11.15
N LEU A 361 -17.75 8.23 12.24
CA LEU A 361 -16.53 7.42 12.25
C LEU A 361 -16.89 6.07 12.88
N ASP A 362 -16.47 4.98 12.24
CA ASP A 362 -16.54 3.66 12.87
C ASP A 362 -15.59 3.65 14.08
N LYS A 363 -15.99 3.01 15.19
CA LYS A 363 -15.20 3.03 16.44
C LYS A 363 -13.82 2.41 16.27
N ASP A 364 -13.69 1.50 15.31
CA ASP A 364 -12.45 0.79 15.00
C ASP A 364 -11.71 1.39 13.78
N ASP A 365 -12.17 2.53 13.24
CA ASP A 365 -11.49 3.20 12.14
C ASP A 365 -10.16 3.79 12.63
N LYS A 366 -9.07 3.20 12.15
CA LYS A 366 -7.69 3.63 12.41
C LYS A 366 -7.04 4.30 11.20
N THR A 367 -7.84 4.69 10.22
CA THR A 367 -7.36 5.35 9.01
C THR A 367 -7.06 6.83 9.30
N HIS A 368 -6.48 7.50 8.32
CA HIS A 368 -6.26 8.94 8.39
C HIS A 368 -7.53 9.78 8.52
N LEU A 369 -8.67 9.24 8.11
CA LEU A 369 -9.95 9.92 8.29
C LEU A 369 -10.22 10.12 9.79
N ALA A 370 -9.92 9.12 10.62
CA ALA A 370 -10.03 9.21 12.06
C ALA A 370 -9.19 10.37 12.63
N PHE A 371 -7.95 10.56 12.15
CA PHE A 371 -7.10 11.69 12.56
C PHE A 371 -7.75 13.04 12.25
N LYS A 372 -8.28 13.20 11.03
CA LYS A 372 -8.92 14.47 10.64
C LYS A 372 -10.20 14.74 11.43
N ILE A 373 -11.00 13.70 11.67
CA ILE A 373 -12.22 13.79 12.48
C ILE A 373 -11.87 14.12 13.93
N MET A 374 -10.79 13.58 14.48
CA MET A 374 -10.28 13.95 15.82
C MET A 374 -10.01 15.46 15.90
N LYS A 375 -9.29 16.04 14.92
CA LYS A 375 -9.03 17.48 14.88
C LYS A 375 -10.33 18.30 14.76
N PHE A 376 -11.27 17.85 13.93
CA PHE A 376 -12.58 18.48 13.82
C PHE A 376 -13.35 18.47 15.15
N LYS A 377 -13.44 17.32 15.83
CA LYS A 377 -14.10 17.17 17.13
C LYS A 377 -13.45 18.01 18.22
N ARG A 378 -12.12 18.13 18.21
CA ARG A 378 -11.39 19.05 19.09
C ARG A 378 -11.85 20.51 18.87
N ALA A 379 -11.90 20.97 17.62
CA ALA A 379 -12.33 22.32 17.27
C ALA A 379 -13.81 22.57 17.63
N GLU A 380 -14.70 21.61 17.34
CA GLU A 380 -16.10 21.64 17.75
C GLU A 380 -16.24 21.76 19.27
N GLY A 381 -15.45 20.98 20.02
CA GLY A 381 -15.44 21.03 21.48
C GLY A 381 -15.06 22.39 22.05
N LEU A 382 -14.03 23.02 21.48
CA LEU A 382 -13.60 24.38 21.84
C LEU A 382 -14.71 25.41 21.58
N ILE A 383 -15.35 25.38 20.42
CA ILE A 383 -16.47 26.27 20.08
C ILE A 383 -17.63 26.11 21.07
N HIS A 384 -17.98 24.87 21.43
CA HIS A 384 -19.04 24.63 22.41
C HIS A 384 -18.70 25.14 23.80
N ILE A 385 -17.45 24.95 24.27
CA ILE A 385 -17.00 25.51 25.55
C ILE A 385 -17.07 27.03 25.54
N GLN A 386 -16.60 27.68 24.47
CA GLN A 386 -16.66 29.14 24.31
C GLN A 386 -18.10 29.68 24.25
N ASN A 387 -19.07 28.83 23.91
CA ASN A 387 -20.50 29.15 23.90
C ASN A 387 -21.22 28.68 25.18
N ASP A 388 -20.49 28.46 26.28
CA ASP A 388 -21.00 27.98 27.58
C ASP A 388 -21.75 26.63 27.52
N MET A 389 -21.56 25.85 26.45
CA MET A 389 -22.13 24.52 26.28
C MET A 389 -21.16 23.44 26.77
N TYR A 390 -20.72 23.56 28.02
CA TYR A 390 -19.66 22.72 28.61
C TYR A 390 -19.91 21.22 28.45
N ASP A 391 -21.13 20.74 28.70
CA ASP A 391 -21.44 19.32 28.58
C ASP A 391 -21.18 18.78 27.16
N LYS A 392 -21.65 19.50 26.13
CA LYS A 392 -21.39 19.12 24.73
C LYS A 392 -19.92 19.25 24.37
N GLY A 393 -19.29 20.35 24.76
CA GLY A 393 -17.90 20.62 24.41
C GLY A 393 -16.93 19.59 25.01
N ILE A 394 -17.10 19.26 26.28
CA ILE A 394 -16.31 18.24 26.97
C ILE A 394 -16.52 16.86 26.34
N ASN A 395 -17.76 16.49 25.98
CA ASN A 395 -18.04 15.23 25.29
C ASN A 395 -17.29 15.14 23.95
N ARG A 396 -17.26 16.21 23.16
CA ARG A 396 -16.51 16.23 21.88
C ARG A 396 -15.01 16.10 22.05
N ILE A 397 -14.44 16.74 23.08
CA ILE A 397 -13.01 16.60 23.37
C ILE A 397 -12.68 15.19 23.87
N LEU A 398 -13.57 14.57 24.66
CA LEU A 398 -13.43 13.17 25.08
C LEU A 398 -13.50 12.20 23.89
N GLU A 399 -14.40 12.43 22.94
CA GLU A 399 -14.43 11.66 21.68
C GLU A 399 -13.12 11.81 20.89
N ALA A 400 -12.59 13.02 20.78
CA ALA A 400 -11.28 13.25 20.15
C ALA A 400 -10.16 12.52 20.90
N ALA A 401 -10.17 12.54 22.24
CA ALA A 401 -9.15 11.87 23.06
C ALA A 401 -9.20 10.34 22.92
N GLU A 402 -10.40 9.78 22.77
CA GLU A 402 -10.60 8.35 22.49
C GLU A 402 -10.02 7.96 21.11
N ILE A 403 -10.27 8.78 20.07
CA ILE A 403 -9.66 8.57 18.75
C ILE A 403 -8.13 8.66 18.82
N ALA A 404 -7.59 9.63 19.57
CA ALA A 404 -6.14 9.79 19.73
C ALA A 404 -5.48 8.54 20.34
N ILE A 405 -6.10 7.92 21.36
CA ILE A 405 -5.64 6.65 21.93
C ILE A 405 -5.72 5.52 20.90
N ASN A 406 -6.84 5.40 20.18
CA ASN A 406 -7.02 4.33 19.19
C ASN A 406 -6.00 4.40 18.03
N LEU A 407 -5.48 5.59 17.76
CA LEU A 407 -4.45 5.88 16.75
C LEU A 407 -3.01 5.91 17.32
N ASP A 408 -2.81 5.60 18.61
CA ASP A 408 -1.52 5.66 19.32
C ASP A 408 -0.83 7.05 19.27
N LEU A 409 -1.62 8.13 19.19
CA LEU A 409 -1.18 9.52 19.07
C LEU A 409 -0.92 10.16 20.44
N THR A 410 0.24 9.83 21.01
CA THR A 410 0.60 10.22 22.38
C THR A 410 0.65 11.75 22.61
N PRO A 411 1.25 12.58 21.72
CA PRO A 411 1.29 14.03 21.90
C PRO A 411 -0.11 14.67 21.86
N GLU A 412 -0.91 14.32 20.85
CA GLU A 412 -2.26 14.84 20.66
C GLU A 412 -3.19 14.45 21.81
N PHE A 413 -3.08 13.21 22.31
CA PHE A 413 -3.81 12.80 23.50
C PHE A 413 -3.44 13.68 24.71
N GLY A 414 -2.16 14.01 24.89
CA GLY A 414 -1.69 14.91 25.94
C GLY A 414 -2.30 16.31 25.85
N GLU A 415 -2.37 16.89 24.66
CA GLU A 415 -3.02 18.20 24.42
C GLU A 415 -4.52 18.18 24.76
N LEU A 416 -5.22 17.13 24.34
CA LEU A 416 -6.66 16.96 24.60
C LEU A 416 -6.93 16.79 26.10
N VAL A 417 -6.09 16.04 26.79
CA VAL A 417 -6.15 15.88 28.25
C VAL A 417 -5.90 17.21 28.98
N ALA A 418 -4.93 18.01 28.52
CA ALA A 418 -4.69 19.33 29.09
C ALA A 418 -5.92 20.23 28.94
N LEU A 419 -6.56 20.23 27.77
CA LEU A 419 -7.78 20.98 27.51
C LEU A 419 -8.96 20.51 28.39
N LEU A 420 -9.13 19.19 28.55
CA LEU A 420 -10.16 18.63 29.45
C LEU A 420 -9.90 19.02 30.91
N SER A 421 -8.63 19.00 31.32
CA SER A 421 -8.23 19.35 32.70
C SER A 421 -8.51 20.82 33.01
N GLN A 422 -8.33 21.72 32.04
CA GLN A 422 -8.68 23.14 32.18
C GLN A 422 -10.18 23.37 32.38
N ASN A 423 -11.04 22.43 31.95
CA ASN A 423 -12.50 22.55 32.00
C ASN A 423 -13.15 21.52 32.94
N ILE A 424 -12.36 20.87 33.81
CA ILE A 424 -12.80 19.71 34.61
C ILE A 424 -13.86 20.06 35.66
N GLU A 425 -13.92 21.31 36.11
CA GLU A 425 -14.91 21.77 37.08
C GLU A 425 -16.34 21.73 36.50
N TYR A 426 -16.47 21.96 35.20
CA TYR A 426 -17.73 21.89 34.46
C TYR A 426 -18.09 20.46 34.02
N ALA A 427 -17.17 19.50 34.14
CA ALA A 427 -17.40 18.11 33.73
C ALA A 427 -18.32 17.38 34.71
N ASN A 428 -19.28 16.63 34.16
CA ASN A 428 -20.18 15.78 34.92
C ASN A 428 -19.46 14.48 35.38
N LYS A 429 -20.12 13.68 36.23
CA LYS A 429 -19.53 12.45 36.79
C LYS A 429 -19.16 11.42 35.73
N GLU A 430 -19.98 11.27 34.69
CA GLU A 430 -19.75 10.31 33.61
C GLU A 430 -18.54 10.71 32.77
N GLN A 431 -18.42 12.00 32.43
CA GLN A 431 -17.28 12.55 31.71
C GLN A 431 -15.97 12.39 32.48
N LYS A 432 -15.99 12.63 33.80
CA LYS A 432 -14.84 12.41 34.68
C LYS A 432 -14.42 10.93 34.71
N ASN A 433 -15.39 10.01 34.79
CA ASN A 433 -15.12 8.58 34.72
C ASN A 433 -14.54 8.18 33.36
N LYS A 434 -15.11 8.69 32.25
CA LYS A 434 -14.60 8.41 30.91
C LYS A 434 -13.16 8.88 30.74
N LEU A 435 -12.83 10.09 31.20
CA LEU A 435 -11.44 10.59 31.21
C LEU A 435 -10.52 9.65 32.00
N TYR A 436 -10.94 9.20 33.19
CA TYR A 436 -10.19 8.26 33.99
C TYR A 436 -9.97 6.90 33.30
N ASP A 437 -10.98 6.40 32.59
CA ASP A 437 -10.85 5.16 31.82
C ASP A 437 -9.91 5.32 30.63
N LEU A 438 -9.90 6.48 29.96
CA LEU A 438 -8.94 6.80 28.90
C LEU A 438 -7.50 6.82 29.44
N TYR A 439 -7.27 7.35 30.64
CA TYR A 439 -5.96 7.29 31.29
C TYR A 439 -5.46 5.87 31.54
N LYS A 440 -6.35 4.92 31.83
CA LYS A 440 -5.99 3.52 32.09
C LYS A 440 -5.69 2.72 30.81
N LYS A 441 -6.21 3.16 29.67
CA LYS A 441 -6.02 2.48 28.38
C LYS A 441 -4.68 2.84 27.73
N ARG A 442 -4.04 3.91 28.21
CA ARG A 442 -2.68 4.28 27.87
C ARG A 442 -1.70 3.60 28.82
#